data_AF-X8DK38-F1
#
_entry.id   AF-X8DK38-F1
#
_cell.length_a   1.000
_cell.length_b   1.000
_cell.length_c   1.000
_cell.angle_alpha   90.00
_cell.angle_beta   90.00
_cell.angle_gamma   90.00
#
_symmetry.space_group_name_H-M   'P 1'
#
loop_
_entity.id
_entity.type
_entity.pdbx_description
1 polymer ?
#
loop_
_entity_poly.entity_id
_entity_poly.type
_entity_poly.pdbx_seq_one_letter_code
_entity_poly.pdbx_strand_id
1 'polypeptide(L)' 'MRTSNLKFQDAYNAAGGHNAVFNFPDNGTHSWEYWGAQLNAMKPDLQRTLGATPNTGAPAAGATNAAATASHG' A
#
# COMPACT_ATOMS: atom_id res chain seq x y z
N MET A 1 -22.02 -3.30 7.25
CA MET A 1 -20.53 -3.30 7.30
C MET A 1 -19.93 -1.99 7.80
N ARG A 2 -20.39 -0.79 7.37
CA ARG A 2 -19.85 0.50 7.85
C ARG A 2 -19.93 0.69 9.38
N THR A 3 -21.07 0.31 9.98
CA THR A 3 -21.30 0.44 11.45
C THR A 3 -20.35 -0.39 12.30
N SER A 4 -19.90 -1.56 11.84
CA SER A 4 -18.98 -2.40 12.62
C SER A 4 -17.58 -1.80 12.66
N ASN A 5 -17.11 -1.21 11.56
CA ASN A 5 -15.78 -0.60 11.50
C ASN A 5 -15.71 0.69 12.32
N LEU A 6 -16.80 1.47 12.37
CA LEU A 6 -16.89 2.65 13.24
C LEU A 6 -16.83 2.23 14.72
N LYS A 7 -17.59 1.22 15.12
CA LYS A 7 -17.52 0.67 16.48
C LYS A 7 -16.12 0.18 16.86
N PHE A 8 -15.37 -0.38 15.90
CA PHE A 8 -14.00 -0.78 16.12
C PHE A 8 -13.07 0.43 16.34
N GLN A 9 -13.21 1.49 15.54
CA GLN A 9 -12.47 2.74 15.76
C GLN A 9 -12.73 3.32 17.15
N ASP A 10 -14.00 3.38 17.57
CA ASP A 10 -14.39 3.89 18.89
C ASP A 10 -13.73 3.06 20.01
N ALA A 11 -13.79 1.73 19.91
CA ALA A 11 -13.16 0.84 20.88
C ALA A 11 -11.63 0.97 20.93
N TYR A 12 -10.97 1.10 19.76
CA TYR A 12 -9.53 1.32 19.67
C TYR A 12 -9.11 2.61 20.37
N ASN A 13 -9.84 3.71 20.13
CA ASN A 13 -9.57 5.01 20.75
C ASN A 13 -9.85 4.97 22.26
N ALA A 14 -10.96 4.36 22.69
CA ALA A 14 -11.30 4.22 24.10
C ALA A 14 -10.26 3.40 24.89
N ALA A 15 -9.58 2.47 24.22
CA ALA A 15 -8.47 1.70 24.81
C ALA A 15 -7.13 2.45 24.83
N GLY A 16 -7.06 3.71 24.36
CA GLY A 16 -5.84 4.51 24.31
C GLY A 16 -4.96 4.26 23.08
N GLY A 17 -5.51 3.61 22.04
CA GLY A 17 -4.83 3.40 20.77
C GLY A 17 -4.49 4.73 20.09
N HIS A 18 -3.29 4.83 19.52
CA HIS A 18 -2.76 6.08 18.96
C HIS A 18 -1.86 5.86 17.73
N ASN A 19 -1.87 4.66 17.14
CA ASN A 19 -1.02 4.28 16.02
C ASN A 19 -1.81 3.49 14.95
N ALA A 20 -3.01 3.97 14.62
CA ALA A 20 -3.85 3.39 13.56
C ALA A 20 -4.32 4.48 12.60
N VAL A 21 -4.46 4.12 11.33
CA VAL A 21 -5.08 4.95 10.30
C VAL A 21 -6.44 4.35 9.97
N PHE A 22 -7.49 5.16 10.08
CA PHE A 22 -8.86 4.77 9.74
C PHE A 22 -9.32 5.60 8.54
N ASN A 23 -9.68 4.93 7.44
CA ASN A 23 -10.18 5.57 6.22
C ASN A 23 -11.60 5.07 5.90
N PHE A 24 -12.60 5.96 6.00
CA PHE A 24 -14.01 5.64 5.76
C PHE A 24 -14.60 6.52 4.66
N PRO A 25 -14.21 6.34 3.39
CA PRO A 25 -14.77 7.11 2.27
C PRO A 25 -16.26 6.84 2.14
N ASP A 26 -17.05 7.85 1.77
CA ASP A 26 -18.51 7.77 1.71
C ASP A 26 -19.00 6.75 0.67
N ASN A 27 -18.18 6.46 -0.33
CA ASN A 27 -18.40 5.54 -1.43
C ASN A 27 -17.43 4.34 -1.38
N GLY A 28 -17.54 3.51 -0.35
CA GLY A 28 -16.83 2.23 -0.27
C GLY A 28 -17.65 1.09 -0.86
N THR A 29 -17.40 0.72 -2.11
CA THR A 29 -17.89 -0.57 -2.67
C THR A 29 -17.01 -1.72 -2.19
N HIS A 30 -17.62 -2.87 -1.90
CA HIS A 30 -16.91 -4.12 -1.59
C HIS A 30 -16.33 -4.71 -2.89
N SER A 31 -15.33 -4.02 -3.45
CA SER A 31 -14.76 -4.35 -4.76
C SER A 31 -13.24 -4.36 -4.72
N TRP A 32 -12.65 -5.12 -5.63
CA TRP A 32 -11.20 -5.26 -5.74
C TRP A 32 -10.51 -3.96 -6.14
N GLU A 33 -11.15 -3.15 -6.98
CA GLU A 33 -10.62 -1.86 -7.40
C GLU A 33 -10.43 -0.93 -6.20
N TYR A 34 -11.41 -0.93 -5.28
CA TYR A 34 -11.32 -0.17 -4.03
C TYR A 34 -10.19 -0.68 -3.14
N TRP A 35 -10.08 -2.00 -2.95
CA TRP A 35 -9.01 -2.58 -2.13
C TRP A 35 -7.62 -2.37 -2.73
N GLY A 36 -7.47 -2.46 -4.05
CA GLY A 36 -6.21 -2.21 -4.75
C GLY A 36 -5.76 -0.76 -4.61
N ALA A 37 -6.67 0.20 -4.66
CA ALA A 37 -6.37 1.61 -4.42
C ALA A 37 -5.89 1.85 -2.97
N GLN A 38 -6.55 1.25 -1.97
CA GLN A 38 -6.14 1.36 -0.57
C GLN A 38 -4.77 0.72 -0.32
N LEU A 39 -4.48 -0.44 -0.94
CA LEU A 39 -3.17 -1.09 -0.81
C LEU A 39 -2.04 -0.21 -1.36
N ASN A 40 -2.24 0.41 -2.53
CA ASN A 40 -1.28 1.34 -3.09
C ASN A 40 -1.07 2.57 -2.19
N ALA A 41 -2.13 3.09 -1.59
CA ALA A 41 -2.06 4.20 -0.65
C ALA A 41 -1.30 3.85 0.65
N MET A 42 -1.39 2.60 1.12
CA MET A 42 -0.70 2.13 2.32
C MET A 42 0.79 1.84 2.11
N LYS A 43 1.25 1.66 0.87
CA LYS A 43 2.63 1.26 0.57
C LYS A 43 3.70 2.11 1.29
N PRO A 44 3.64 3.47 1.29
CA PRO A 44 4.66 4.27 1.99
C PRO A 44 4.63 4.09 3.51
N ASP A 45 3.44 4.00 4.11
CA ASP A 45 3.28 3.80 5.55
C ASP A 45 3.82 2.43 5.99
N LEU A 46 3.55 1.38 5.20
CA LEU A 46 4.09 0.05 5.42
C LEU A 46 5.61 0.03 5.31
N GLN A 47 6.19 0.69 4.29
CA GLN A 47 7.65 0.77 4.14
C GLN A 47 8.30 1.45 5.34
N ARG A 48 7.76 2.59 5.77
CA ARG A 48 8.26 3.33 6.94
C ARG A 48 8.16 2.49 8.21
N THR A 49 7.00 1.89 8.46
CA THR A 49 6.73 1.16 9.71
C THR A 49 7.55 -0.13 9.81
N LEU A 50 7.80 -0.81 8.69
CA LEU A 50 8.59 -2.04 8.65
C LEU A 50 10.09 -1.80 8.42
N GLY A 51 10.52 -0.54 8.25
CA GLY A 51 11.91 -0.21 7.96
C GLY A 51 12.40 -0.70 6.59
N ALA A 52 11.48 -0.92 5.64
CA ALA A 52 11.85 -1.34 4.30
C ALA A 52 12.56 -0.19 3.57
N THR A 53 13.76 -0.45 3.08
CA THR A 53 14.49 0.51 2.24
C THR A 53 14.04 0.32 0.80
N PRO A 54 13.40 1.32 0.16
CA PRO A 54 13.13 1.23 -1.27
C PRO A 54 14.47 1.10 -2.02
N ASN A 55 14.55 0.17 -2.96
CA ASN A 55 15.64 0.21 -3.95
C ASN A 55 15.44 1.44 -4.82
N THR A 56 15.96 2.58 -4.36
CA THR A 56 16.16 3.78 -5.18
C THR A 56 17.27 3.40 -6.15
N GLY A 57 16.92 2.95 -7.35
CA GLY A 57 17.91 2.61 -8.37
C GLY A 57 18.78 3.82 -8.70
N ALA A 58 19.85 4.05 -7.94
CA ALA A 58 21.03 4.72 -8.46
C ALA A 58 21.55 3.80 -9.57
N PRO A 59 21.79 4.31 -10.79
CA PRO A 59 22.17 3.46 -11.90
C PRO A 59 23.48 2.76 -11.54
N ALA A 60 23.40 1.44 -11.35
CA ALA A 60 24.57 0.60 -11.21
C ALA A 60 25.36 0.73 -12.53
N ALA A 61 26.47 1.45 -12.47
CA ALA A 61 27.49 1.39 -13.50
C ALA A 61 27.93 -0.09 -13.61
N GLY A 62 27.59 -0.73 -14.73
CA GLY A 62 28.08 -2.07 -15.07
C GLY A 62 27.02 -3.16 -15.11
N ALA A 63 26.19 -3.16 -16.15
CA ALA A 63 25.62 -4.39 -16.70
C ALA A 63 25.46 -4.24 -18.22
N THR A 64 26.58 -4.40 -18.92
CA THR A 64 26.61 -4.57 -20.37
C THR A 64 26.05 -5.93 -20.75
N ASN A 65 25.16 -5.92 -21.76
CA ASN A 65 24.85 -6.96 -22.76
C ASN A 65 23.60 -7.86 -22.58
N ALA A 66 22.96 -8.04 -23.74
CA ALA A 66 22.16 -9.18 -24.20
C ALA A 66 20.63 -9.13 -24.06
N ALA A 67 19.98 -8.28 -24.85
CA ALA A 67 18.67 -8.58 -25.44
C ALA A 67 18.48 -7.83 -26.77
N ALA A 68 19.42 -8.01 -27.69
CA ALA A 68 19.17 -7.73 -29.10
C ALA A 68 18.72 -9.04 -29.75
N THR A 69 17.62 -8.97 -30.50
CA THR A 69 17.11 -9.97 -31.46
C THR A 69 16.12 -11.01 -30.91
N ALA A 70 14.84 -10.63 -30.84
CA ALA A 70 13.72 -11.55 -31.08
C ALA A 70 12.66 -10.83 -31.93
N SER A 71 12.94 -10.81 -33.23
CA SER A 71 12.01 -10.44 -34.30
C SER A 71 10.79 -11.35 -34.26
N HIS A 72 9.58 -10.78 -34.16
CA HIS A 72 8.34 -11.50 -34.41
C HIS A 72 8.17 -11.60 -35.93
N GLY A 73 8.19 -12.83 -36.45
CA GLY A 73 7.72 -13.19 -37.79
C GLY A 73 6.27 -13.66 -37.73
#